data_AF-A0A935FP24-F1
#
_entry.id   AF-A0A935FP24-F1
#
_cell.length_a   1.000
_cell.length_b   1.000
_cell.length_c   1.000
_cell.angle_alpha   90.00
_cell.angle_beta   90.00
_cell.angle_gamma   90.00
#
_symmetry.space_group_name_H-M   'P 1'
#
loop_
_entity.id
_entity.type
_entity.pdbx_description
1 polymer ?
#
loop_
_entity_poly.entity_id
_entity_poly.type
_entity_poly.pdbx_seq_one_letter_code
_entity_poly.pdbx_strand_id
1 'polypeptide(L)' 'MKDRLLESGAVYASLSGSGATIYGLYNKFEQNKSRKAMHEFASQGYYTFLSRSN' A
#
# COMPACT_ATOMS: atom_id res chain seq x y z
N MET A 1 6.48 6.34 6.10
CA MET A 1 5.72 5.15 5.66
C MET A 1 4.52 5.52 4.80
N LYS A 2 3.67 6.44 5.29
CA LYS A 2 2.55 6.99 4.51
C LYS A 2 3.02 7.61 3.19
N ASP A 3 4.06 8.44 3.24
CA ASP A 3 4.60 9.10 2.04
C ASP A 3 5.12 8.09 1.02
N ARG A 4 5.76 7.00 1.47
CA ARG A 4 6.22 5.91 0.61
C ARG A 4 5.08 5.20 -0.12
N LEU A 5 3.91 5.03 0.51
CA LEU A 5 2.74 4.51 -0.20
C LEU A 5 2.26 5.49 -1.28
N LEU A 6 2.24 6.79 -0.98
CA LEU A 6 1.88 7.81 -1.96
C LEU A 6 2.86 7.84 -3.14
N GLU A 7 4.17 7.82 -2.86
CA GLU A 7 5.25 7.75 -3.85
C GLU A 7 5.18 6.49 -4.72
N SER A 8 4.74 5.36 -4.15
CA SER A 8 4.52 4.11 -4.89
C SER A 8 3.25 4.14 -5.77
N GLY A 9 2.45 5.21 -5.68
CA GLY A 9 1.27 5.46 -6.52
C GLY A 9 -0.08 5.22 -5.86
N ALA A 10 -0.14 5.16 -4.53
CA ALA A 10 -1.41 5.19 -3.83
C ALA A 10 -2.07 6.57 -4.00
N VAL A 11 -3.36 6.60 -4.35
CA VAL A 11 -4.14 7.85 -4.41
C VAL A 11 -4.49 8.38 -3.01
N TYR A 12 -4.41 7.50 -2.02
CA TYR A 12 -4.62 7.81 -0.62
C TYR A 12 -3.80 6.86 0.24
N ALA A 13 -3.26 7.35 1.35
CA ALA A 13 -2.59 6.52 2.34
C ALA A 13 -2.96 6.99 3.74
N SER A 14 -3.19 6.03 4.64
CA SER A 14 -3.53 6.32 6.03
C SER A 14 -2.94 5.29 6.97
N LEU A 15 -2.70 5.74 8.19
CA LEU A 15 -2.22 4.93 9.31
C LEU A 15 -3.43 4.52 10.15
N SER A 16 -3.51 3.26 10.53
CA SER A 16 -4.47 2.75 11.50
C SER A 16 -3.79 2.53 12.85
N GLY A 17 -4.48 2.86 13.94
CA GLY A 17 -3.99 2.70 15.31
C GLY A 17 -2.79 3.59 15.63
N SER A 18 -1.88 3.11 16.49
CA SER A 18 -0.63 3.79 16.86
C SER A 18 0.46 3.76 15.78
N GLY A 19 0.09 3.50 14.52
CA GLY A 19 1.01 3.37 13.38
C GLY A 19 1.48 1.94 13.10
N ALA A 20 0.91 0.94 13.76
CA ALA A 20 1.24 -0.48 13.55
C ALA A 20 0.75 -1.02 12.19
N THR A 21 -0.30 -0.42 11.62
CA THR A 21 -0.85 -0.82 10.31
C THR A 21 -0.97 0.40 9.41
N ILE A 22 -0.58 0.23 8.16
CA ILE A 22 -0.74 1.25 7.12
C ILE A 22 -1.50 0.66 5.93
N TYR A 23 -2.39 1.44 5.35
CA TYR A 23 -3.13 1.04 4.16
C TYR A 23 -3.09 2.15 3.11
N GLY A 24 -2.95 1.73 1.86
CA GLY A 24 -2.95 2.60 0.69
C GLY A 24 -4.07 2.19 -0.25
N LEU A 25 -4.80 3.16 -0.78
CA LEU A 25 -5.79 2.93 -1.83
C LEU A 25 -5.14 3.21 -3.18
N TYR A 26 -5.36 2.32 -4.13
CA TYR A 26 -4.81 2.41 -5.47
C TYR A 26 -5.94 2.44 -6.49
N ASN A 27 -5.69 3.13 -7.60
CA ASN A 27 -6.63 3.13 -8.71
C ASN A 27 -6.72 1.72 -9.33
N LYS A 28 -7.94 1.24 -9.58
CA LYS A 28 -8.21 -0.08 -10.18
C LYS A 28 -7.56 -0.27 -11.54
N PHE A 29 -7.33 0.81 -12.28
CA PHE A 29 -6.67 0.79 -13.59
C PHE A 29 -5.14 0.68 -13.49
N GLU A 30 -4.58 0.88 -12.30
CA GLU A 30 -3.12 0.92 -12.06
C GLU A 30 -2.65 -0.24 -11.16
N GLN A 31 -3.21 -1.44 -11.36
CA GLN A 31 -2.92 -2.62 -10.52
C GLN A 31 -1.43 -2.98 -10.42
N ASN A 32 -0.64 -2.61 -11.43
CA ASN A 32 0.80 -2.85 -11.41
C ASN A 32 1.49 -2.07 -10.28
N LYS A 33 0.99 -0.86 -9.97
CA LYS A 33 1.53 -0.03 -8.88
C LYS A 33 1.27 -0.66 -7.51
N SER A 34 0.04 -1.13 -7.27
CA SER A 34 -0.31 -1.78 -5.99
C SER A 34 0.43 -3.10 -5.77
N ARG A 35 0.63 -3.91 -6.82
CA ARG A 35 1.47 -5.12 -6.74
C ARG A 35 2.93 -4.78 -6.48
N LYS A 36 3.49 -3.79 -7.17
CA LYS A 36 4.88 -3.36 -6.96
C LYS A 36 5.09 -2.89 -5.52
N ALA A 37 4.20 -2.05 -5.01
CA ALA A 37 4.23 -1.60 -3.62
C ALA A 37 4.17 -2.77 -2.64
N MET A 38 3.23 -3.71 -2.83
CA MET A 38 3.14 -4.92 -2.00
C MET A 38 4.47 -5.68 -1.96
N HIS A 39 5.10 -5.94 -3.12
CA HIS A 39 6.39 -6.65 -3.17
C HIS A 39 7.52 -5.86 -2.50
N GLU A 40 7.57 -4.54 -2.69
CA GLU A 40 8.56 -3.68 -2.08
C GLU A 40 8.47 -3.73 -0.55
N PHE A 41 7.27 -3.55 0.02
CA PHE A 41 7.08 -3.60 1.47
C PHE A 41 7.29 -5.01 2.03
N ALA A 42 6.86 -6.06 1.32
CA ALA A 42 7.14 -7.44 1.71
C ALA A 42 8.65 -7.71 1.78
N SER A 43 9.42 -7.21 0.80
CA SER A 43 10.89 -7.38 0.77
C SER A 43 11.62 -6.69 1.93
N GLN A 44 10.95 -5.74 2.60
CA GLN A 44 11.47 -5.02 3.76
C GLN A 44 11.00 -5.63 5.09
N GLY A 45 10.36 -6.79 5.04
CA GLY A 45 9.90 -7.54 6.21
C GLY A 45 8.52 -7.10 6.74
N TYR A 46 7.79 -6.24 6.02
CA TYR A 46 6.42 -5.91 6.40
C TYR A 46 5.46 -7.04 6.01
N TYR A 47 4.49 -7.33 6.88
CA TYR A 47 3.36 -8.15 6.51
C TYR A 47 2.41 -7.36 5.61
N THR A 48 2.27 -7.76 4.35
CA THR A 48 1.49 -7.04 3.34
C THR A 48 0.36 -7.89 2.79
N PHE A 49 -0.80 -7.27 2.54
CA PHE A 49 -1.94 -7.91 1.89
C PHE A 49 -2.58 -6.96 0.87
N LEU A 50 -2.94 -7.49 -0.30
CA LEU A 50 -3.64 -6.74 -1.34
C LEU A 50 -5.12 -7.17 -1.38
N SER A 51 -6.01 -6.29 -0.93
CA SER A 51 -7.46 -6.48 -1.02
C SER A 51 -8.03 -5.81 -2.28
N ARG A 52 -9.10 -6.38 -2.85
CA ARG A 52 -9.87 -5.79 -3.94
C ARG A 52 -11.31 -5.63 -3.50
N SER A 53 -11.88 -4.44 -3.67
CA SER A 53 -13.33 -4.26 -3.61
C SER A 53 -13.92 -4.66 -4.95
N ASN A 54 -14.92 -5.55 -4.91
CA ASN A 54 -15.78 -5.86 -6.04
C ASN A 54 -16.67 -4.67 -6.40
#